data_AF-A0A9D4C928-F1
#
_entry.id   AF-A0A9D4C928-F1
#
_cell.length_a   1.000
_cell.length_b   1.000
_cell.length_c   1.000
_cell.angle_alpha   90.00
_cell.angle_beta   90.00
_cell.angle_gamma   90.00
#
_symmetry.space_group_name_H-M   'P 1'
#
loop_
_entity.id
_entity.type
_entity.pdbx_description
1 polymer ?
#
loop_
_entity_poly.entity_id
_entity_poly.type
_entity_poly.pdbx_seq_one_letter_code
_entity_poly.pdbx_strand_id
1 'polypeptide(L)'
;MDKDSISGSGMYGWHRLMKTAFGWSPTVDFLPAIPAAIALYLSLYFFGLVLYHCTELIVPKSIRGYVHDFIKTLIIVAYPFGHGILRKYHGEVGYMCGMVPVLFITTSTLKEGDGNPIAVWLQYFRRTIPLWKCLLKNFIQIVAGISAYHLGMYILGLELHPAYVERLKSYYNQFCDTDLHVTEYAGFLIECVAVVYDSWFWAQTFTRSPALDRLLKIINGGLLVVAGVHLTGMYLHPAMASGHTWGCGDTSKLTHVAIYWVGPMIGTWISIQIQKKISIGKPVTETPRSRTQNEGKRSKNETKKSQNGNTQGQGQKQANGTPRRRQYY
;
A
#
# COMPACT_ATOMS: atom_id res chain seq x y z
N MET A 1 -21.93 14.98 31.20
CA MET A 1 -21.82 13.52 31.00
C MET A 1 -20.87 13.01 32.06
N ASP A 2 -21.40 12.26 33.02
CA ASP A 2 -20.67 11.80 34.21
C ASP A 2 -19.51 10.88 33.87
N LYS A 3 -18.38 11.11 34.56
CA LYS A 3 -17.14 10.34 34.41
C LYS A 3 -17.20 8.95 35.08
N ASP A 4 -18.26 8.67 35.83
CA ASP A 4 -18.38 7.45 36.65
C ASP A 4 -19.44 6.45 36.13
N SER A 5 -20.07 6.69 34.97
CA SER A 5 -21.05 5.77 34.39
C SER A 5 -20.48 4.70 33.45
N ILE A 6 -19.16 4.52 33.37
CA ILE A 6 -18.51 3.52 32.49
C ILE A 6 -18.03 2.28 33.28
N SER A 7 -18.19 2.24 34.61
CA SER A 7 -17.87 1.04 35.42
C SER A 7 -19.10 0.21 35.82
N GLY A 8 -20.29 0.52 35.29
CA GLY A 8 -21.51 -0.26 35.53
C GLY A 8 -21.82 -1.23 34.40
N SER A 9 -21.46 -2.51 34.57
CA SER A 9 -22.13 -3.70 33.98
C SER A 9 -22.49 -3.69 32.48
N GLY A 10 -21.76 -2.95 31.65
CA GLY A 10 -21.86 -3.01 30.20
C GLY A 10 -20.98 -4.13 29.64
N MET A 11 -21.57 -5.18 29.08
CA MET A 11 -20.83 -6.25 28.40
C MET A 11 -20.04 -5.66 27.21
N TYR A 12 -18.72 -5.88 27.15
CA TYR A 12 -17.83 -5.35 26.10
C TYR A 12 -18.33 -5.69 24.69
N GLY A 13 -17.98 -4.85 23.70
CA GLY A 13 -18.39 -5.02 22.29
C GLY A 13 -18.19 -6.44 21.75
N TRP A 14 -17.01 -7.02 21.93
CA TRP A 14 -16.70 -8.36 21.44
C TRP A 14 -17.37 -9.48 22.26
N HIS A 15 -17.64 -9.27 23.55
CA HIS A 15 -18.42 -10.21 24.36
C HIS A 15 -19.86 -10.30 23.85
N ARG A 16 -20.47 -9.16 23.48
CA ARG A 16 -21.79 -9.13 22.81
C ARG A 16 -21.77 -9.93 21.51
N LEU A 17 -20.73 -9.74 20.69
CA LEU A 17 -20.59 -10.45 19.43
C LEU A 17 -20.43 -11.96 19.63
N MET A 18 -19.57 -12.39 20.56
CA MET A 18 -19.34 -13.81 20.88
C MET A 18 -20.59 -14.48 21.45
N LYS A 19 -21.29 -13.83 22.38
CA LYS A 19 -22.54 -14.35 22.94
C LYS A 19 -23.62 -14.50 21.88
N THR A 20 -23.71 -13.54 20.95
CA THR A 20 -24.70 -13.58 19.86
C THR A 20 -24.36 -14.65 18.82
N ALA A 21 -23.08 -14.80 18.46
CA ALA A 21 -22.66 -15.72 17.41
C ALA A 21 -22.57 -17.18 17.89
N PHE A 22 -22.12 -17.41 19.13
CA PHE A 22 -21.77 -18.74 19.63
C PHE A 22 -22.51 -19.15 20.91
N GLY A 23 -23.33 -18.27 21.50
CA GLY A 23 -24.14 -18.59 22.68
C GLY A 23 -23.37 -18.66 24.00
N TRP A 24 -22.07 -18.35 24.02
CA TRP A 24 -21.25 -18.34 25.23
C TRP A 24 -20.53 -17.00 25.42
N SER A 25 -20.19 -16.67 26.67
CA SER A 25 -19.45 -15.46 27.02
C SER A 25 -18.00 -15.82 27.37
N PRO A 26 -17.01 -15.10 26.83
CA PRO A 26 -15.61 -15.27 27.20
C PRO A 26 -15.39 -15.13 28.71
N THR A 27 -14.36 -15.79 29.23
CA THR A 27 -13.97 -15.71 30.65
C THR A 27 -12.95 -14.60 30.94
N VAL A 28 -12.40 -13.96 29.89
CA VAL A 28 -11.43 -12.87 29.99
C VAL A 28 -12.05 -11.60 29.44
N ASP A 29 -11.88 -10.48 30.15
CA ASP A 29 -12.42 -9.19 29.75
C ASP A 29 -11.71 -8.63 28.50
N PHE A 30 -10.39 -8.83 28.44
CA PHE A 30 -9.53 -8.30 27.38
C PHE A 30 -8.56 -9.36 26.86
N LEU A 31 -8.23 -9.26 25.57
CA LEU A 31 -7.14 -9.99 24.97
C LEU A 31 -5.80 -9.31 25.30
N PRO A 32 -4.68 -10.05 25.35
CA PRO A 32 -3.34 -9.45 25.35
C PRO A 32 -3.02 -8.70 24.05
N ALA A 33 -1.98 -7.87 24.08
CA ALA A 33 -1.60 -6.98 22.97
C ALA A 33 -1.40 -7.72 21.63
N ILE A 34 -0.68 -8.84 21.63
CA ILE A 34 -0.38 -9.61 20.41
C ILE A 34 -1.66 -10.22 19.80
N PRO A 35 -2.47 -11.02 20.52
CA PRO A 35 -3.73 -11.55 19.98
C PRO A 35 -4.71 -10.47 19.52
N ALA A 36 -4.82 -9.34 20.25
CA ALA A 36 -5.66 -8.22 19.84
C ALA A 36 -5.21 -7.61 18.52
N ALA A 37 -3.91 -7.35 18.34
CA ALA A 37 -3.36 -6.84 17.10
C ALA A 37 -3.55 -7.84 15.94
N ILE A 38 -3.31 -9.13 16.17
CA ILE A 38 -3.55 -10.18 15.16
C ILE A 38 -5.02 -10.22 14.74
N ALA A 39 -5.96 -10.17 15.69
CA ALA A 39 -7.39 -10.14 15.39
C ALA A 39 -7.77 -8.94 14.52
N LEU A 40 -7.23 -7.75 14.83
CA LEU A 40 -7.42 -6.54 14.02
C LEU A 40 -6.84 -6.71 12.61
N TYR A 41 -5.60 -7.22 12.49
CA TYR A 41 -4.96 -7.42 11.19
C TYR A 41 -5.71 -8.40 10.31
N LEU A 42 -6.14 -9.54 10.88
CA LEU A 42 -6.90 -10.55 10.15
C LEU A 42 -8.27 -10.02 9.73
N SER A 43 -8.95 -9.26 10.59
CA SER A 43 -10.25 -8.65 10.28
C SER A 43 -10.12 -7.67 9.11
N LEU A 44 -9.14 -6.77 9.16
CA LEU A 44 -8.86 -5.82 8.07
C LEU A 44 -8.46 -6.53 6.78
N TYR A 45 -7.55 -7.50 6.87
CA TYR A 45 -7.07 -8.24 5.72
C TYR A 45 -8.21 -9.02 5.03
N PHE A 46 -9.01 -9.75 5.80
CA PHE A 46 -10.14 -10.51 5.28
C PHE A 46 -11.20 -9.58 4.66
N PHE A 47 -11.54 -8.49 5.34
CA PHE A 47 -12.45 -7.48 4.81
C PHE A 47 -11.95 -6.92 3.47
N GLY A 48 -10.68 -6.54 3.41
CA GLY A 48 -10.06 -6.05 2.18
C GLY A 48 -10.04 -7.10 1.06
N LEU A 49 -9.74 -8.35 1.38
CA LEU A 49 -9.71 -9.45 0.42
C LEU A 49 -11.10 -9.71 -0.18
N VAL A 50 -12.14 -9.71 0.65
CA VAL A 50 -13.54 -9.82 0.19
C VAL A 50 -13.89 -8.67 -0.72
N LEU A 51 -13.64 -7.42 -0.30
CA LEU A 51 -13.92 -6.24 -1.14
C LEU A 51 -13.16 -6.28 -2.47
N TYR A 52 -11.90 -6.70 -2.44
CA TYR A 52 -11.05 -6.81 -3.62
C TYR A 52 -11.61 -7.84 -4.61
N HIS A 53 -12.00 -9.03 -4.14
CA HIS A 53 -12.61 -10.04 -5.00
C HIS A 53 -14.01 -9.67 -5.49
N CYS A 54 -14.85 -9.03 -4.66
CA CYS A 54 -16.13 -8.48 -5.09
C CYS A 54 -15.93 -7.41 -6.18
N THR A 55 -14.89 -6.60 -6.09
CA THR A 55 -14.54 -5.57 -7.10
C THR A 55 -14.21 -6.21 -8.44
N GLU A 56 -13.49 -7.33 -8.46
CA GLU A 56 -13.20 -8.09 -9.67
C GLU A 56 -14.47 -8.60 -10.38
N LEU A 57 -15.50 -8.95 -9.62
CA LEU A 57 -16.76 -9.49 -10.12
C LEU A 57 -17.74 -8.39 -10.57
N ILE A 58 -17.86 -7.31 -9.79
CA ILE A 58 -18.94 -6.33 -9.93
C ILE A 58 -18.50 -5.09 -10.72
N VAL A 59 -17.25 -4.66 -10.54
CA VAL A 59 -16.81 -3.33 -10.99
C VAL A 59 -16.28 -3.36 -12.43
N PRO A 60 -16.75 -2.46 -13.32
CA PRO A 60 -16.26 -2.35 -14.68
C PRO A 60 -14.76 -2.11 -14.78
N LYS A 61 -14.10 -2.73 -15.77
CA LYS A 61 -12.65 -2.63 -15.99
C LYS A 61 -12.13 -1.19 -16.15
N SER A 62 -12.97 -0.25 -16.58
CA SER A 62 -12.61 1.17 -16.75
C SER A 62 -12.31 1.88 -15.44
N ILE A 63 -13.01 1.53 -14.35
CA ILE A 63 -12.87 2.18 -13.04
C ILE A 63 -12.24 1.26 -11.98
N ARG A 64 -12.16 -0.04 -12.25
CA ARG A 64 -11.65 -1.07 -11.34
C ARG A 64 -10.32 -0.71 -10.67
N GLY A 65 -9.36 -0.22 -11.47
CA GLY A 65 -8.04 0.15 -10.94
C GLY A 65 -8.08 1.24 -9.88
N TYR A 66 -9.08 2.14 -9.92
CA TYR A 66 -9.28 3.16 -8.90
C TYR A 66 -9.91 2.58 -7.63
N VAL A 67 -10.84 1.64 -7.76
CA VAL A 67 -11.46 0.94 -6.62
C VAL A 67 -10.44 0.06 -5.90
N HIS A 68 -9.56 -0.63 -6.64
CA HIS A 68 -8.44 -1.35 -6.04
C HIS A 68 -7.48 -0.43 -5.30
N ASP A 69 -7.23 0.76 -5.84
CA ASP A 69 -6.41 1.77 -5.18
C ASP A 69 -7.04 2.21 -3.84
N PHE A 70 -8.34 2.47 -3.85
CA PHE A 70 -9.11 2.76 -2.65
C PHE A 70 -9.00 1.63 -1.61
N ILE A 71 -9.29 0.38 -2.00
CA ILE A 71 -9.30 -0.77 -1.07
C ILE A 71 -7.91 -1.01 -0.50
N LYS A 72 -6.88 -1.00 -1.34
CA LYS A 72 -5.51 -1.25 -0.89
C LYS A 72 -5.02 -0.17 0.07
N THR A 73 -5.31 1.11 -0.21
CA THR A 73 -5.01 2.21 0.72
C THR A 73 -5.83 2.09 2.00
N LEU A 74 -7.12 1.76 1.90
CA LEU A 74 -8.02 1.60 3.06
C LEU A 74 -7.43 0.62 4.08
N ILE A 75 -6.96 -0.55 3.61
CA ILE A 75 -6.41 -1.59 4.47
C ILE A 75 -5.04 -1.18 5.04
N ILE A 76 -4.13 -0.70 4.19
CA ILE A 76 -2.78 -0.31 4.61
C ILE A 76 -2.84 0.81 5.66
N VAL A 77 -3.72 1.80 5.47
CA VAL A 77 -3.89 2.94 6.39
C VAL A 77 -4.61 2.55 7.68
N ALA A 78 -5.32 1.42 7.73
CA ALA A 78 -5.96 0.92 8.95
C ALA A 78 -5.03 0.07 9.83
N TYR A 79 -3.97 -0.55 9.28
CA TYR A 79 -3.02 -1.33 10.08
C TYR A 79 -2.29 -0.59 11.22
N PRO A 80 -1.98 0.72 11.13
CA PRO A 80 -1.43 1.50 12.23
C PRO A 80 -2.17 1.36 13.57
N PHE A 81 -3.47 1.06 13.59
CA PHE A 81 -4.20 0.79 14.84
C PHE A 81 -3.68 -0.45 15.58
N GLY A 82 -3.26 -1.49 14.87
CA GLY A 82 -2.58 -2.64 15.46
C GLY A 82 -1.12 -2.34 15.79
N HIS A 83 -0.43 -1.60 14.92
CA HIS A 83 0.98 -1.27 15.13
C HIS A 83 1.16 -0.43 16.41
N GLY A 84 0.26 0.50 16.68
CA GLY A 84 0.28 1.34 17.88
C GLY A 84 0.23 0.53 19.17
N ILE A 85 -0.58 -0.54 19.23
CA ILE A 85 -0.61 -1.45 20.37
C ILE A 85 0.71 -2.21 20.51
N LEU A 86 1.18 -2.82 19.42
CA LEU A 86 2.42 -3.59 19.49
C LEU A 86 3.61 -2.72 19.89
N ARG A 87 3.65 -1.48 19.41
CA ARG A 87 4.66 -0.49 19.80
C ARG A 87 4.56 -0.11 21.27
N LYS A 88 3.35 0.14 21.78
CA LYS A 88 3.11 0.51 23.19
C LYS A 88 3.59 -0.57 24.18
N TYR A 89 3.43 -1.86 23.85
CA TYR A 89 3.72 -2.96 24.77
C TYR A 89 5.02 -3.72 24.48
N HIS A 90 5.51 -3.68 23.24
CA HIS A 90 6.69 -4.44 22.80
C HIS A 90 7.73 -3.57 22.07
N GLY A 91 7.57 -2.24 22.15
CA GLY A 91 8.48 -1.27 21.55
C GLY A 91 8.58 -1.37 20.03
N GLU A 92 9.67 -0.85 19.49
CA GLU A 92 9.88 -0.78 18.05
C GLU A 92 10.04 -2.16 17.39
N VAL A 93 10.53 -3.15 18.14
CA VAL A 93 10.57 -4.55 17.68
C VAL A 93 9.16 -5.08 17.47
N GLY A 94 8.25 -4.82 18.42
CA GLY A 94 6.84 -5.17 18.29
C GLY A 94 6.19 -4.51 17.08
N TYR A 95 6.47 -3.21 16.87
CA TYR A 95 6.02 -2.48 15.68
C TYR A 95 6.45 -3.20 14.38
N MET A 96 7.74 -3.53 14.26
CA MET A 96 8.29 -4.20 13.08
C MET A 96 7.70 -5.60 12.86
N CYS A 97 7.57 -6.38 13.93
CA CYS A 97 6.96 -7.72 13.88
C CYS A 97 5.48 -7.70 13.48
N GLY A 98 4.76 -6.61 13.78
CA GLY A 98 3.40 -6.41 13.27
C GLY A 98 3.37 -5.95 11.82
N MET A 99 4.13 -4.91 11.51
CA MET A 99 4.05 -4.19 10.23
C MET A 99 4.58 -5.01 9.05
N VAL A 100 5.75 -5.62 9.19
CA VAL A 100 6.42 -6.29 8.05
C VAL A 100 5.57 -7.44 7.50
N PRO A 101 5.03 -8.38 8.32
CA PRO A 101 4.21 -9.47 7.80
C PRO A 101 2.92 -8.98 7.13
N VAL A 102 2.19 -8.03 7.74
CA VAL A 102 0.90 -7.60 7.19
C VAL A 102 1.07 -6.83 5.89
N LEU A 103 2.10 -5.97 5.77
CA LEU A 103 2.41 -5.31 4.51
C LEU A 103 2.91 -6.30 3.45
N PHE A 104 3.74 -7.26 3.82
CA PHE A 104 4.24 -8.26 2.88
C PHE A 104 3.11 -9.12 2.30
N ILE A 105 2.21 -9.61 3.16
CA ILE A 105 1.04 -10.40 2.75
C ILE A 105 0.13 -9.54 1.86
N THR A 106 -0.27 -8.36 2.33
CA THR A 106 -1.20 -7.47 1.61
C THR A 106 -0.68 -7.06 0.25
N THR A 107 0.59 -6.65 0.15
CA THR A 107 1.17 -6.24 -1.13
C THR A 107 1.43 -7.42 -2.07
N SER A 108 1.52 -8.65 -1.55
CA SER A 108 1.67 -9.86 -2.36
C SER A 108 0.34 -10.42 -2.87
N THR A 109 -0.75 -10.21 -2.14
CA THR A 109 -2.10 -10.69 -2.51
C THR A 109 -2.92 -9.64 -3.27
N LEU A 110 -2.91 -8.38 -2.81
CA LEU A 110 -3.59 -7.26 -3.47
C LEU A 110 -2.67 -6.63 -4.53
N LYS A 111 -2.60 -7.30 -5.70
CA LYS A 111 -1.64 -6.98 -6.77
C LYS A 111 -1.94 -5.68 -7.50
N GLU A 112 -3.21 -5.34 -7.68
CA GLU A 112 -3.63 -4.09 -8.32
C GLU A 112 -3.81 -2.98 -7.28
N GLY A 113 -3.82 -1.73 -7.76
CA GLY A 113 -3.80 -0.54 -6.90
C GLY A 113 -2.37 -0.20 -6.45
N ASP A 114 -2.08 1.09 -6.42
CA ASP A 114 -0.79 1.61 -5.96
C ASP A 114 -0.74 1.60 -4.44
N GLY A 115 -1.84 1.95 -3.77
CA GLY A 115 -1.99 1.87 -2.32
C GLY A 115 -1.26 2.97 -1.54
N ASN A 116 -0.39 3.77 -2.17
CA ASN A 116 0.37 4.87 -1.58
C ASN A 116 0.52 6.05 -2.57
N PRO A 117 0.28 7.30 -2.16
CA PRO A 117 0.44 8.50 -3.00
C PRO A 117 1.83 8.64 -3.64
N ILE A 118 2.89 8.22 -2.94
CA ILE A 118 4.27 8.26 -3.42
C ILE A 118 4.42 7.44 -4.72
N ALA A 119 3.81 6.26 -4.78
CA ALA A 119 3.85 5.41 -5.98
C ALA A 119 3.11 6.05 -7.17
N VAL A 120 2.05 6.83 -6.91
CA VAL A 120 1.33 7.58 -7.94
C VAL A 120 2.19 8.74 -8.47
N TRP A 121 2.86 9.48 -7.59
CA TRP A 121 3.78 10.55 -7.97
C TRP A 121 4.97 10.02 -8.76
N LEU A 122 5.54 8.87 -8.38
CA LEU A 122 6.58 8.18 -9.14
C LEU A 122 6.14 7.91 -10.59
N GLN A 123 4.92 7.40 -10.77
CA GLN A 123 4.34 7.12 -12.09
C GLN A 123 4.18 8.41 -12.91
N TYR A 124 3.66 9.48 -12.30
CA TYR A 124 3.52 10.77 -12.97
C TYR A 124 4.86 11.35 -13.43
N PHE A 125 5.86 11.42 -12.55
CA PHE A 125 7.17 11.96 -12.89
C PHE A 125 7.95 11.08 -13.88
N ARG A 126 7.70 9.76 -13.89
CA ARG A 126 8.19 8.83 -14.92
C ARG A 126 7.38 8.89 -16.23
N ARG A 127 6.37 9.74 -16.31
CA ARG A 127 5.48 9.92 -17.48
C ARG A 127 4.71 8.66 -17.87
N THR A 128 4.45 7.75 -16.92
CA THR A 128 3.64 6.54 -17.17
C THR A 128 2.14 6.84 -17.10
N ILE A 129 1.76 7.90 -16.36
CA ILE A 129 0.39 8.40 -16.27
C ILE A 129 0.35 9.93 -16.46
N PRO A 130 -0.71 10.49 -17.06
CA PRO A 130 -0.90 11.93 -17.14
C PRO A 130 -1.31 12.53 -15.78
N LEU A 131 -1.12 13.84 -15.62
CA LEU A 131 -1.39 14.57 -14.37
C LEU A 131 -2.80 14.33 -13.82
N TRP A 132 -3.84 14.38 -14.67
CA TRP A 132 -5.22 14.21 -14.21
C TRP A 132 -5.46 12.85 -13.54
N LYS A 133 -4.83 11.77 -14.04
CA LYS A 133 -4.91 10.44 -13.41
C LYS A 133 -4.15 10.42 -12.09
N CYS A 134 -2.99 11.09 -12.04
CA CYS A 134 -2.22 11.24 -10.81
C CYS A 134 -3.07 11.90 -9.72
N LEU A 135 -3.68 13.06 -10.03
CA LEU A 135 -4.52 13.79 -9.11
C LEU A 135 -5.74 12.98 -8.66
N LEU A 136 -6.41 12.29 -9.60
CA LEU A 136 -7.57 11.46 -9.28
C LEU A 136 -7.20 10.29 -8.35
N LYS A 137 -6.09 9.57 -8.61
CA LYS A 137 -5.65 8.48 -7.73
C LYS A 137 -5.27 8.99 -6.34
N ASN A 138 -4.54 10.10 -6.25
CA ASN A 138 -4.23 10.74 -4.98
C ASN A 138 -5.51 11.11 -4.19
N PHE A 139 -6.49 11.72 -4.87
CA PHE A 139 -7.78 12.04 -4.25
C PHE A 139 -8.47 10.79 -3.70
N ILE A 140 -8.54 9.72 -4.49
CA ILE A 140 -9.15 8.45 -4.08
C ILE A 140 -8.44 7.85 -2.86
N GLN A 141 -7.11 7.92 -2.83
CA GLN A 141 -6.33 7.46 -1.70
C GLN A 141 -6.52 8.33 -0.44
N ILE A 142 -6.75 9.65 -0.58
CA ILE A 142 -7.15 10.51 0.56
C ILE A 142 -8.48 10.04 1.14
N VAL A 143 -9.49 9.85 0.28
CA VAL A 143 -10.81 9.37 0.73
C VAL A 143 -10.69 8.00 1.39
N ALA A 144 -9.82 7.12 0.86
CA ALA A 144 -9.52 5.83 1.47
C ALA A 144 -8.84 5.98 2.84
N GLY A 145 -7.90 6.92 2.99
CA GLY A 145 -7.23 7.17 4.27
C GLY A 145 -8.20 7.67 5.35
N ILE A 146 -9.10 8.59 5.01
CA ILE A 146 -10.17 9.05 5.91
C ILE A 146 -11.10 7.88 6.25
N SER A 147 -11.50 7.10 5.26
CA SER A 147 -12.35 5.91 5.45
C SER A 147 -11.66 4.86 6.34
N ALA A 148 -10.34 4.71 6.23
CA ALA A 148 -9.55 3.75 7.00
C ALA A 148 -9.52 4.11 8.47
N TYR A 149 -9.45 5.41 8.78
CA TYR A 149 -9.54 5.89 10.15
C TYR A 149 -10.88 5.50 10.79
N HIS A 150 -11.99 5.73 10.10
CA HIS A 150 -13.32 5.33 10.58
C HIS A 150 -13.47 3.81 10.68
N LEU A 151 -13.03 3.06 9.68
CA LEU A 151 -13.02 1.60 9.71
C LEU A 151 -12.24 1.07 10.93
N GLY A 152 -11.08 1.66 11.20
CA GLY A 152 -10.30 1.37 12.39
C GLY A 152 -11.09 1.62 13.67
N MET A 153 -11.70 2.80 13.83
CA MET A 153 -12.53 3.12 15.00
C MET A 153 -13.69 2.13 15.18
N TYR A 154 -14.34 1.69 14.10
CA TYR A 154 -15.37 0.65 14.18
C TYR A 154 -14.83 -0.68 14.71
N ILE A 155 -13.66 -1.11 14.25
CA ILE A 155 -13.02 -2.35 14.73
C ILE A 155 -12.57 -2.18 16.18
N LEU A 156 -12.04 -1.00 16.56
CA LEU A 156 -11.67 -0.70 17.94
C LEU A 156 -12.90 -0.74 18.86
N GLY A 157 -14.10 -0.42 18.34
CA GLY A 157 -15.40 -0.54 19.02
C GLY A 157 -15.75 -1.95 19.48
N LEU A 158 -15.01 -2.98 19.04
CA LEU A 158 -15.09 -4.32 19.62
C LEU A 158 -14.44 -4.39 21.02
N GLU A 159 -13.65 -3.40 21.42
CA GLU A 159 -13.07 -3.28 22.77
C GLU A 159 -12.23 -4.49 23.17
N LEU A 160 -11.53 -5.11 22.20
CA LEU A 160 -10.72 -6.31 22.43
C LEU A 160 -9.55 -6.11 23.40
N HIS A 161 -9.10 -4.86 23.61
CA HIS A 161 -7.93 -4.53 24.40
C HIS A 161 -8.09 -3.15 25.09
N PRO A 162 -7.54 -2.91 26.30
CA PRO A 162 -7.69 -1.64 27.01
C PRO A 162 -7.20 -0.42 26.21
N ALA A 163 -6.08 -0.56 25.48
CA ALA A 163 -5.57 0.50 24.61
C ALA A 163 -6.52 0.88 23.46
N TYR A 164 -7.42 -0.02 23.01
CA TYR A 164 -8.46 0.34 22.04
C TYR A 164 -9.54 1.20 22.69
N VAL A 165 -9.94 0.86 23.92
CA VAL A 165 -10.88 1.66 24.71
C VAL A 165 -10.31 3.06 24.98
N GLU A 166 -9.04 3.16 25.33
CA GLU A 166 -8.34 4.44 25.52
C GLU A 166 -8.36 5.29 24.24
N ARG A 167 -8.03 4.69 23.08
CA ARG A 167 -8.05 5.39 21.80
C ARG A 167 -9.46 5.84 21.41
N LEU A 168 -10.48 5.02 21.64
CA LEU A 168 -11.88 5.38 21.43
C LEU A 168 -12.31 6.55 22.31
N LYS A 169 -11.91 6.56 23.58
CA LYS A 169 -12.18 7.69 24.49
C LYS A 169 -11.58 8.98 23.95
N SER A 170 -10.33 8.95 23.47
CA SER A 170 -9.71 10.12 22.84
C SER A 170 -10.49 10.57 21.60
N TYR A 171 -10.91 9.63 20.75
CA TYR A 171 -11.72 9.91 19.56
C TYR A 171 -13.05 10.60 19.89
N TYR A 172 -13.84 10.06 20.83
CA TYR A 172 -15.13 10.65 21.21
C TYR A 172 -15.01 11.99 21.91
N ASN A 173 -13.92 12.20 22.65
CA ASN A 173 -13.62 13.48 23.28
C ASN A 173 -12.97 14.49 22.32
N GLN A 174 -12.84 14.15 21.04
CA GLN A 174 -12.19 14.99 20.01
C GLN A 174 -10.74 15.38 20.36
N PHE A 175 -10.08 14.58 21.19
CA PHE A 175 -8.65 14.74 21.49
C PHE A 175 -7.84 13.99 20.44
N CYS A 176 -7.12 14.71 19.61
CA CYS A 176 -6.05 14.16 18.81
C CYS A 176 -4.81 15.04 18.86
N ASP A 177 -3.66 14.39 19.06
CA ASP A 177 -2.36 15.03 19.14
C ASP A 177 -1.68 15.00 17.76
N THR A 178 -0.78 15.95 17.52
CA THR A 178 0.05 15.94 16.32
C THR A 178 1.24 15.00 16.50
N ASP A 179 1.58 14.25 15.46
CA ASP A 179 2.81 13.44 15.45
C ASP A 179 4.06 14.25 15.05
N LEU A 180 3.89 15.56 14.78
CA LEU A 180 4.99 16.47 14.50
C LEU A 180 5.57 17.01 15.82
N HIS A 181 6.70 16.46 16.23
CA HIS A 181 7.41 16.85 17.47
C HIS A 181 8.68 17.66 17.21
N VAL A 182 8.90 18.08 15.95
CA VAL A 182 10.03 18.91 15.52
C VAL A 182 9.52 20.19 14.87
N THR A 183 10.43 21.13 14.59
CA THR A 183 10.07 22.34 13.85
C THR A 183 9.53 22.01 12.47
N GLU A 184 8.68 22.86 11.91
CA GLU A 184 8.04 22.65 10.62
C GLU A 184 9.06 22.39 9.49
N TYR A 185 10.15 23.17 9.49
CA TYR A 185 11.26 23.01 8.55
C TYR A 185 11.97 21.66 8.71
N ALA A 186 12.25 21.25 9.95
CA ALA A 186 12.88 19.96 10.21
C ALA A 186 11.96 18.81 9.79
N GLY A 187 10.66 18.88 10.09
CA GLY A 187 9.68 17.88 9.69
C GLY A 187 9.58 17.74 8.18
N PHE A 188 9.51 18.88 7.46
CA PHE A 188 9.54 18.90 6.00
C PHE A 188 10.78 18.21 5.43
N LEU A 189 11.96 18.54 5.97
CA LEU A 189 13.22 17.97 5.50
C LEU A 189 13.32 16.47 5.79
N ILE A 190 12.90 16.04 6.99
CA ILE A 190 12.91 14.63 7.42
C ILE A 190 12.03 13.78 6.49
N GLU A 191 10.76 14.17 6.28
CA GLU A 191 9.85 13.43 5.40
C GLU A 191 10.33 13.45 3.94
N CYS A 192 10.82 14.60 3.45
CA CYS A 192 11.36 14.70 2.10
C CYS A 192 12.57 13.76 1.88
N VAL A 193 13.59 13.83 2.76
CA VAL A 193 14.80 13.01 2.65
C VAL A 193 14.49 11.53 2.82
N ALA A 194 13.61 11.16 3.75
CA ALA A 194 13.20 9.78 3.93
C ALA A 194 12.53 9.23 2.67
N VAL A 195 11.66 10.01 2.01
CA VAL A 195 11.05 9.61 0.73
C VAL A 195 12.05 9.57 -0.43
N VAL A 196 13.05 10.47 -0.46
CA VAL A 196 14.16 10.39 -1.44
C VAL A 196 14.85 9.03 -1.34
N TYR A 197 15.26 8.69 -0.11
CA TYR A 197 15.99 7.46 0.16
C TYR A 197 15.12 6.23 -0.10
N ASP A 198 13.91 6.17 0.46
CA ASP A 198 13.01 5.02 0.29
C ASP A 198 12.65 4.79 -1.18
N SER A 199 12.29 5.84 -1.91
CA SER A 199 11.95 5.74 -3.34
C SER A 199 13.17 5.35 -4.19
N TRP A 200 14.38 5.77 -3.82
CA TRP A 200 15.62 5.33 -4.47
C TRP A 200 15.90 3.86 -4.15
N PHE A 201 15.83 3.45 -2.88
CA PHE A 201 16.05 2.08 -2.43
C PHE A 201 15.05 1.10 -3.07
N TRP A 202 13.78 1.50 -3.12
CA TRP A 202 12.71 0.73 -3.75
C TRP A 202 12.95 0.48 -5.25
N ALA A 203 13.63 1.39 -5.94
CA ALA A 203 13.94 1.25 -7.36
C ALA A 203 15.10 0.28 -7.64
N GLN A 204 15.88 -0.11 -6.63
CA GLN A 204 17.00 -1.03 -6.79
C GLN A 204 16.52 -2.49 -6.85
N THR A 205 17.37 -3.37 -7.37
CA THR A 205 17.16 -4.83 -7.34
C THR A 205 18.29 -5.47 -6.56
N PHE A 206 18.00 -5.94 -5.35
CA PHE A 206 19.02 -6.50 -4.45
C PHE A 206 19.17 -8.01 -4.58
N THR A 207 18.12 -8.69 -5.00
CA THR A 207 18.09 -10.15 -5.13
C THR A 207 17.27 -10.59 -6.33
N ARG A 208 17.57 -11.80 -6.83
CA ARG A 208 16.83 -12.42 -7.93
C ARG A 208 15.45 -12.91 -7.53
N SER A 209 15.23 -13.18 -6.23
CA SER A 209 13.93 -13.62 -5.72
C SER A 209 13.02 -12.41 -5.53
N PRO A 210 11.93 -12.23 -6.31
CA PRO A 210 11.06 -11.07 -6.19
C PRO A 210 10.41 -10.94 -4.81
N ALA A 211 10.14 -12.07 -4.15
CA ALA A 211 9.60 -12.11 -2.80
C ALA A 211 10.61 -11.58 -1.78
N LEU A 212 11.87 -12.03 -1.86
CA LEU A 212 12.91 -11.56 -0.94
C LEU A 212 13.26 -10.08 -1.20
N ASP A 213 13.30 -9.65 -2.46
CA ASP A 213 13.54 -8.25 -2.82
C ASP A 213 12.46 -7.32 -2.25
N ARG A 214 11.18 -7.72 -2.39
CA ARG A 214 10.05 -7.01 -1.78
C ARG A 214 10.15 -7.00 -0.26
N LEU A 215 10.48 -8.13 0.35
CA LEU A 215 10.62 -8.22 1.81
C LEU A 215 11.70 -7.27 2.33
N LEU A 216 12.87 -7.21 1.68
CA LEU A 216 13.95 -6.28 2.01
C LEU A 216 13.48 -4.82 1.94
N LYS A 217 12.70 -4.46 0.91
CA LYS A 217 12.16 -3.11 0.75
C LYS A 217 11.13 -2.75 1.81
N ILE A 218 10.26 -3.68 2.20
CA ILE A 218 9.30 -3.47 3.29
C ILE A 218 10.03 -3.33 4.64
N ILE A 219 11.06 -4.14 4.88
CA ILE A 219 11.91 -4.01 6.07
C ILE A 219 12.60 -2.63 6.09
N ASN A 220 13.16 -2.19 4.97
CA ASN A 220 13.75 -0.85 4.84
C ASN A 220 12.77 0.26 5.21
N GLY A 221 11.57 0.24 4.61
CA GLY A 221 10.51 1.20 4.94
C GLY A 221 10.19 1.17 6.44
N GLY A 222 10.09 -0.01 7.05
CA GLY A 222 9.86 -0.13 8.49
C GLY A 222 10.97 0.44 9.36
N LEU A 223 12.22 0.23 8.99
CA LEU A 223 13.36 0.81 9.70
C LEU A 223 13.33 2.33 9.64
N LEU A 224 12.97 2.92 8.49
CA LEU A 224 12.78 4.36 8.38
C LEU A 224 11.66 4.85 9.30
N VAL A 225 10.50 4.17 9.30
CA VAL A 225 9.38 4.53 10.18
C VAL A 225 9.81 4.49 11.64
N VAL A 226 10.41 3.40 12.10
CA VAL A 226 10.93 3.28 13.48
C VAL A 226 11.93 4.39 13.82
N ALA A 227 12.80 4.75 12.88
CA ALA A 227 13.79 5.79 13.09
C ALA A 227 13.18 7.21 13.20
N GLY A 228 12.08 7.49 12.51
CA GLY A 228 11.49 8.83 12.44
C GLY A 228 10.14 9.02 13.13
N VAL A 229 9.51 7.96 13.63
CA VAL A 229 8.13 8.01 14.15
C VAL A 229 7.97 8.96 15.33
N HIS A 230 9.01 9.16 16.14
CA HIS A 230 9.01 10.09 17.26
C HIS A 230 9.30 11.56 16.85
N LEU A 231 9.61 11.81 15.58
CA LEU A 231 9.91 13.14 15.05
C LEU A 231 8.73 13.71 14.26
N THR A 232 8.17 12.92 13.33
CA THR A 232 7.11 13.36 12.41
C THR A 232 5.95 12.36 12.29
N GLY A 233 6.00 11.26 13.05
CA GLY A 233 5.22 10.05 12.76
C GLY A 233 5.81 9.19 11.64
N MET A 234 6.73 9.73 10.83
CA MET A 234 7.38 9.10 9.68
C MET A 234 6.42 8.29 8.84
N TYR A 235 5.45 8.99 8.25
CA TYR A 235 4.35 8.32 7.60
C TYR A 235 4.76 7.61 6.30
N LEU A 236 5.69 8.22 5.52
CA LEU A 236 6.05 7.78 4.17
C LEU A 236 4.81 7.47 3.30
N HIS A 237 3.69 8.12 3.61
CA HIS A 237 2.37 7.81 3.07
C HIS A 237 1.44 9.02 3.31
N PRO A 238 1.39 9.98 2.37
CA PRO A 238 0.64 11.22 2.52
C PRO A 238 -0.86 11.04 2.88
N ALA A 239 -1.49 10.01 2.35
CA ALA A 239 -2.90 9.70 2.64
C ALA A 239 -3.07 9.08 4.03
N MET A 240 -2.08 8.34 4.54
CA MET A 240 -2.07 7.87 5.93
C MET A 240 -1.96 9.05 6.90
N ALA A 241 -1.01 9.96 6.67
CA ALA A 241 -0.87 11.17 7.50
C ALA A 241 -2.18 11.97 7.52
N SER A 242 -2.78 12.19 6.35
CA SER A 242 -4.05 12.93 6.25
C SER A 242 -5.22 12.22 6.94
N GLY A 243 -5.26 10.89 6.88
CA GLY A 243 -6.31 10.10 7.53
C GLY A 243 -6.20 10.12 9.07
N HIS A 244 -4.99 10.20 9.61
CA HIS A 244 -4.74 10.03 11.05
C HIS A 244 -4.51 11.34 11.82
N THR A 245 -3.95 12.37 11.19
CA THR A 245 -3.49 13.58 11.90
C THR A 245 -3.97 14.90 11.30
N TRP A 246 -4.86 14.86 10.30
CA TRP A 246 -5.37 16.09 9.70
C TRP A 246 -6.18 16.92 10.70
N GLY A 247 -5.67 18.12 11.01
CA GLY A 247 -6.31 19.03 11.97
C GLY A 247 -6.13 18.63 13.43
N CYS A 248 -5.14 17.80 13.74
CA CYS A 248 -4.79 17.40 15.10
C CYS A 248 -3.69 18.27 15.71
N GLY A 249 -3.79 18.50 17.01
CA GLY A 249 -2.90 19.39 17.77
C GLY A 249 -2.82 20.81 17.20
N ASP A 250 -1.68 21.47 17.40
CA ASP A 250 -1.44 22.84 16.98
C ASP A 250 -0.86 22.95 15.55
N THR A 251 -0.78 21.83 14.82
CA THR A 251 -0.22 21.82 13.46
C THR A 251 -1.23 22.43 12.48
N SER A 252 -0.86 23.55 11.86
CA SER A 252 -1.72 24.19 10.86
C SER A 252 -1.96 23.26 9.66
N LYS A 253 -3.12 23.37 9.01
CA LYS A 253 -3.44 22.58 7.80
C LYS A 253 -2.44 22.81 6.67
N LEU A 254 -1.91 24.04 6.55
CA LEU A 254 -0.89 24.37 5.56
C LEU A 254 0.44 23.68 5.88
N THR A 255 0.84 23.69 7.15
CA THR A 255 2.02 22.98 7.65
C THR A 255 1.90 21.47 7.37
N HIS A 256 0.73 20.88 7.64
CA HIS A 256 0.46 19.47 7.33
C HIS A 256 0.63 19.17 5.84
N VAL A 257 0.06 20.00 4.95
CA VAL A 257 0.22 19.83 3.49
C VAL A 257 1.68 19.98 3.06
N ALA A 258 2.39 20.98 3.60
CA ALA A 258 3.80 21.19 3.26
C ALA A 258 4.64 19.95 3.63
N ILE A 259 4.51 19.46 4.85
CA ILE A 259 5.33 18.36 5.38
C ILE A 259 4.93 17.03 4.74
N TYR A 260 3.65 16.66 4.79
CA TYR A 260 3.21 15.30 4.44
C TYR A 260 2.80 15.13 2.99
N TRP A 261 2.66 16.19 2.20
CA TRP A 261 2.37 16.09 0.76
C TRP A 261 3.47 16.67 -0.11
N VAL A 262 3.85 17.93 0.13
CA VAL A 262 4.82 18.63 -0.72
C VAL A 262 6.23 18.04 -0.52
N GLY A 263 6.64 17.77 0.72
CA GLY A 263 7.90 17.10 1.04
C GLY A 263 8.05 15.76 0.31
N PRO A 264 7.16 14.78 0.53
CA PRO A 264 7.14 13.51 -0.20
C PRO A 264 7.09 13.64 -1.72
N MET A 265 6.31 14.58 -2.27
CA MET A 265 6.25 14.83 -3.71
C MET A 265 7.61 15.28 -4.26
N ILE A 266 8.27 16.24 -3.59
CA ILE A 266 9.61 16.71 -3.96
C ILE A 266 10.62 15.56 -3.82
N GLY A 267 10.58 14.82 -2.70
CA GLY A 267 11.46 13.70 -2.46
C GLY A 267 11.35 12.62 -3.55
N THR A 268 10.13 12.34 -3.99
CA THR A 268 9.86 11.43 -5.11
C THR A 268 10.48 11.92 -6.42
N TRP A 269 10.42 13.23 -6.70
CA TRP A 269 11.04 13.80 -7.89
C TRP A 269 12.58 13.72 -7.82
N ILE A 270 13.17 14.07 -6.66
CA ILE A 270 14.62 13.99 -6.42
C ILE A 270 15.11 12.55 -6.56
N SER A 271 14.39 11.56 -6.01
CA SER A 271 14.79 10.15 -6.09
C SER A 271 14.93 9.68 -7.54
N ILE A 272 14.05 10.13 -8.45
CA ILE A 272 14.14 9.83 -9.88
C ILE A 272 15.41 10.44 -10.50
N GLN A 273 15.80 11.65 -10.09
CA GLN A 273 17.04 12.26 -10.58
C GLN A 273 18.29 11.51 -10.07
N ILE A 274 18.25 11.04 -8.82
CA ILE A 274 19.34 10.23 -8.25
C ILE A 274 19.44 8.88 -8.98
N GLN A 275 18.31 8.20 -9.23
CA GLN A 275 18.27 6.91 -9.94
C GLN A 275 18.93 6.97 -11.32
N LYS A 276 18.87 8.12 -12.02
CA LYS A 276 19.54 8.30 -13.31
C LYS A 276 21.07 8.30 -13.20
N LYS A 277 21.61 8.65 -12.02
CA LYS A 277 23.05 8.76 -11.76
C LYS A 277 23.60 7.56 -11.00
N ILE A 278 22.80 6.99 -10.09
CA ILE A 278 23.20 5.94 -9.15
C ILE A 278 22.14 4.84 -9.17
N SER A 279 22.49 3.70 -9.78
CA SER A 279 21.67 2.48 -9.75
C SER A 279 22.55 1.28 -9.41
N ILE A 280 22.03 0.44 -8.51
CA ILE A 280 22.63 -0.80 -8.02
C ILE A 280 21.79 -1.94 -8.60
N GLY A 281 22.44 -2.77 -9.42
CA GLY A 281 21.80 -3.83 -10.19
C GLY A 281 21.58 -3.40 -11.64
N LYS A 282 22.23 -4.08 -12.58
CA LYS A 282 21.91 -3.93 -14.01
C LYS A 282 20.53 -4.56 -14.27
N PRO A 283 19.69 -4.00 -15.16
CA PRO A 283 18.62 -4.80 -15.74
C PRO A 283 19.27 -6.05 -16.35
N VAL A 284 18.69 -7.23 -16.09
CA VAL A 284 19.07 -8.44 -16.81
C VAL A 284 18.84 -8.12 -18.29
N THR A 285 19.92 -7.87 -19.01
CA THR A 285 19.91 -7.85 -20.46
C THR A 285 19.41 -9.23 -20.85
N GLU A 286 18.16 -9.32 -21.33
CA GLU A 286 17.78 -10.44 -22.17
C GLU A 286 18.81 -10.43 -23.31
N THR A 287 19.73 -11.38 -23.27
CA THR A 287 20.63 -11.67 -24.37
C THR A 287 19.77 -11.75 -25.63
N PRO A 288 20.08 -11.04 -26.72
CA PRO A 288 19.40 -11.28 -27.98
C PRO A 288 19.63 -12.75 -28.28
N ARG A 289 18.55 -13.55 -28.24
CA ARG A 289 18.61 -14.96 -28.61
C ARG A 289 19.20 -14.99 -30.01
N SER A 290 20.45 -15.45 -30.07
CA SER A 290 21.16 -15.75 -31.28
C SER A 290 20.27 -16.62 -32.15
N ARG A 291 20.05 -16.13 -33.35
CA ARG A 291 19.43 -16.85 -34.45
C ARG A 291 20.40 -17.96 -34.82
N THR A 292 20.20 -19.16 -34.29
CA THR A 292 20.93 -20.34 -34.75
C THR A 292 19.95 -21.45 -35.11
N GLN A 293 20.23 -22.04 -36.28
CA GLN A 293 19.72 -23.30 -36.82
C GLN A 293 18.36 -23.27 -37.54
N ASN A 294 18.44 -22.92 -38.83
CA ASN A 294 17.70 -23.63 -39.86
C ASN A 294 18.70 -24.06 -40.96
N GLU A 295 19.67 -24.88 -40.58
CA GLU A 295 20.39 -25.76 -41.49
C GLU A 295 19.96 -27.19 -41.18
N GLY A 296 19.54 -27.91 -42.21
CA GLY A 296 19.22 -29.33 -42.10
C GLY A 296 17.74 -29.65 -42.30
N LYS A 297 17.23 -29.42 -43.52
CA LYS A 297 16.32 -30.38 -44.15
C LYS A 297 16.26 -30.18 -45.67
N ARG A 298 16.75 -31.23 -46.34
CA ARG A 298 16.18 -31.82 -47.57
C ARG A 298 16.68 -31.26 -48.91
N SER A 299 17.94 -31.60 -49.20
CA SER A 299 18.26 -32.25 -50.48
C SER A 299 17.34 -33.48 -50.66
N LYS A 300 16.48 -33.41 -51.68
CA LYS A 300 15.77 -34.48 -52.41
C LYS A 300 14.51 -33.85 -53.01
N ASN A 301 14.63 -33.34 -54.23
CA ASN A 301 13.60 -33.36 -55.27
C ASN A 301 14.15 -32.73 -56.57
N GLU A 302 15.12 -33.41 -57.17
CA GLU A 302 15.25 -33.42 -58.63
C GLU A 302 14.79 -34.79 -59.10
N THR A 303 13.53 -34.93 -59.49
CA THR A 303 13.14 -35.57 -60.76
C THR A 303 11.63 -35.40 -60.99
N LYS A 304 11.29 -34.99 -62.22
CA LYS A 304 10.02 -35.14 -62.97
C LYS A 304 8.97 -34.01 -62.92
N LYS A 305 8.92 -33.35 -64.09
CA LYS A 305 7.76 -33.01 -64.95
C LYS A 305 6.71 -32.06 -64.36
N SER A 306 6.62 -30.83 -64.89
CA SER A 306 5.93 -30.47 -66.14
C SER A 306 4.42 -30.74 -66.09
N GLN A 307 3.62 -29.71 -65.77
CA GLN A 307 2.57 -29.16 -66.65
C GLN A 307 1.68 -28.15 -65.91
N ASN A 308 1.40 -27.05 -66.62
CA ASN A 308 0.19 -26.23 -66.64
C ASN A 308 -0.36 -25.54 -65.37
N GLY A 309 -0.61 -24.23 -65.57
CA GLY A 309 -1.97 -23.71 -65.35
C GLY A 309 -2.05 -22.43 -64.52
N ASN A 310 -2.26 -21.31 -65.22
CA ASN A 310 -2.95 -20.09 -64.79
C ASN A 310 -3.86 -20.23 -63.55
N THR A 311 -3.88 -19.24 -62.66
CA THR A 311 -5.03 -18.33 -62.45
C THR A 311 -4.62 -17.11 -61.60
N GLN A 312 -5.02 -15.92 -62.04
CA GLN A 312 -4.96 -14.64 -61.33
C GLN A 312 -5.95 -14.61 -60.15
N GLY A 313 -5.69 -13.79 -59.12
CA GLY A 313 -6.70 -13.45 -58.11
C GLY A 313 -6.20 -12.49 -57.04
N GLN A 314 -6.66 -11.25 -57.09
CA GLN A 314 -6.37 -10.11 -56.22
C GLN A 314 -6.83 -10.29 -54.76
N GLY A 315 -6.27 -9.50 -53.84
CA GLY A 315 -6.92 -9.23 -52.54
C GLY A 315 -6.01 -8.67 -51.45
N GLN A 316 -5.73 -7.36 -51.48
CA GLN A 316 -5.25 -6.60 -50.33
C GLN A 316 -6.28 -6.62 -49.18
N LYS A 317 -5.81 -6.72 -47.92
CA LYS A 317 -6.24 -5.82 -46.82
C LYS A 317 -5.34 -5.95 -45.58
N GLN A 318 -4.72 -4.82 -45.24
CA GLN A 318 -4.12 -4.52 -43.94
C GLN A 318 -5.22 -4.39 -42.87
N ALA A 319 -4.92 -4.74 -41.61
CA ALA A 319 -5.09 -3.85 -40.45
C ALA A 319 -4.70 -4.51 -39.11
N ASN A 320 -3.86 -3.76 -38.38
CA ASN A 320 -3.86 -3.52 -36.93
C ASN A 320 -3.49 -4.64 -35.96
N GLY A 321 -2.20 -4.66 -35.64
CA GLY A 321 -1.65 -5.25 -34.42
C GLY A 321 -2.09 -4.49 -33.16
N THR A 322 -2.53 -5.26 -32.18
CA THR A 322 -2.81 -4.83 -30.81
C THR A 322 -1.51 -4.64 -30.03
N PRO A 323 -1.31 -3.54 -29.27
CA PRO A 323 -0.15 -3.41 -28.41
C PRO A 323 -0.36 -4.24 -27.12
N ARG A 324 0.50 -5.25 -26.93
CA ARG A 324 0.64 -5.98 -25.67
C ARG A 324 1.17 -5.04 -24.58
N ARG A 325 0.33 -4.78 -23.56
CA ARG A 325 0.72 -4.17 -22.28
C ARG A 325 1.83 -5.00 -21.63
N ARG A 326 2.99 -4.38 -21.40
CA ARG A 326 4.02 -4.90 -20.48
C ARG A 326 3.56 -4.63 -19.04
N GLN A 327 3.38 -5.69 -18.26
CA GLN A 327 3.32 -5.63 -16.80
C GLN A 327 4.75 -5.44 -16.29
N TYR A 328 4.97 -4.38 -15.53
CA TYR A 328 6.17 -4.21 -14.71
C TYR A 328 5.75 -4.39 -13.26
N TYR A 329 6.44 -5.32 -12.59
CA TYR A 329 6.33 -5.66 -11.18
C TYR A 329 6.93 -4.58 -10.27
#